data_AF-A0A8E2F1U5-F1
#
_entry.id   AF-A0A8E2F1U5-F1
#
_cell.length_a   1.000
_cell.length_b   1.000
_cell.length_c   1.000
_cell.angle_alpha   90.00
_cell.angle_beta   90.00
_cell.angle_gamma   90.00
#
_symmetry.space_group_name_H-M   'P 1'
#
loop_
_entity.id
_entity.type
_entity.pdbx_description
1 polymer ?
#
loop_
_entity_poly.entity_id
_entity_poly.type
_entity_poly.pdbx_seq_one_letter_code
_entity_poly.pdbx_strand_id
1 'polypeptide(L)'
;MLSQAYPKLMRHTVEYDKRLTTLKNRLSQGRNWHMLAAQFGTGILALVPTDGDFGIHDRDIERLPVDDFKLLINILDEERGGFLCKCSQQMTHFLNLLSGPIPERKYMLEDMDGSLVKEEPFDSPGLIEYLELDG
;
A
#
# COMPACT_ATOMS: atom_id res chain seq x y z
N MET A 1 -21.44 1.42 10.42
CA MET A 1 -20.63 2.05 9.37
C MET A 1 -20.97 3.52 9.16
N LEU A 2 -22.07 3.91 8.47
CA LEU A 2 -22.39 5.35 8.29
C LEU A 2 -22.77 6.03 9.61
N SER A 3 -23.51 5.35 10.49
CA SER A 3 -23.86 5.84 11.84
C SER A 3 -22.68 5.92 12.80
N GLN A 4 -21.56 5.24 12.51
CA GLN A 4 -20.31 5.36 13.28
C GLN A 4 -19.48 6.54 12.78
N ALA A 5 -19.41 6.75 11.46
CA ALA A 5 -18.68 7.86 10.87
C ALA A 5 -19.44 9.21 10.98
N TYR A 6 -20.78 9.17 10.94
CA TYR A 6 -21.66 10.35 10.96
C TYR A 6 -22.89 10.09 11.85
N PRO A 7 -22.72 10.03 13.18
CA PRO A 7 -23.79 9.63 14.11
C PRO A 7 -24.99 10.59 14.15
N LYS A 8 -24.80 11.85 13.72
CA LYS A 8 -25.83 12.90 13.78
C LYS A 8 -26.64 13.05 12.48
N LEU A 9 -26.38 12.22 11.47
CA LEU A 9 -26.97 12.36 10.14
C LEU A 9 -28.37 11.72 10.09
N MET A 10 -29.40 12.51 9.74
CA MET A 10 -30.77 11.99 9.60
C MET A 10 -30.93 11.19 8.31
N ARG A 11 -31.48 9.97 8.41
CA ARG A 11 -31.76 9.10 7.26
C ARG A 11 -32.75 9.77 6.29
N HIS A 12 -32.67 9.41 5.01
CA HIS A 12 -33.54 9.91 3.93
C HIS A 12 -33.41 11.42 3.64
N THR A 13 -32.34 12.05 4.11
CA THR A 13 -31.98 13.41 3.69
C THR A 13 -31.03 13.35 2.50
N VAL A 14 -31.05 14.39 1.66
CA VAL A 14 -30.10 14.51 0.53
C VAL A 14 -28.65 14.47 1.03
N GLU A 15 -28.36 15.07 2.19
CA GLU A 15 -27.03 15.02 2.80
C GLU A 15 -26.65 13.60 3.25
N TYR A 16 -27.59 12.82 3.75
CA TYR A 16 -27.38 11.41 4.08
C TYR A 16 -26.98 10.58 2.87
N ASP A 17 -27.71 10.72 1.76
CA ASP A 17 -27.43 9.96 0.54
C ASP A 17 -26.09 10.36 -0.09
N LYS A 18 -25.75 11.66 -0.04
CA LYS A 18 -24.42 12.15 -0.45
C LYS A 18 -23.30 11.52 0.39
N ARG A 19 -23.39 11.59 1.72
CA ARG A 19 -22.37 11.03 2.62
C ARG A 19 -22.26 9.51 2.49
N LEU A 20 -23.39 8.82 2.30
CA LEU A 20 -23.41 7.39 2.05
C LEU A 20 -22.70 7.04 0.75
N THR A 21 -22.94 7.80 -0.33
CA THR A 21 -22.28 7.61 -1.61
C THR A 21 -20.78 7.85 -1.49
N THR A 22 -20.36 8.94 -0.83
CA THR A 22 -18.94 9.21 -0.57
C THR A 22 -18.28 8.08 0.21
N LEU A 23 -18.93 7.57 1.26
CA LEU A 23 -18.38 6.47 2.06
C LEU A 23 -18.26 5.18 1.23
N LYS A 24 -19.29 4.84 0.45
CA LYS A 24 -19.25 3.66 -0.45
C LYS A 24 -18.12 3.78 -1.46
N ASN A 25 -17.94 4.95 -2.06
CA ASN A 25 -16.86 5.19 -3.02
C ASN A 25 -15.50 5.01 -2.35
N ARG A 26 -15.27 5.62 -1.18
CA ARG A 26 -14.02 5.46 -0.42
C ARG A 26 -13.73 4.01 -0.05
N LEU A 27 -14.75 3.27 0.38
CA LEU A 27 -14.60 1.84 0.69
C LEU A 27 -14.27 1.04 -0.58
N SER A 28 -14.89 1.35 -1.71
CA SER A 28 -14.58 0.71 -2.98
C SER A 28 -13.15 0.98 -3.41
N GLN A 29 -12.67 2.21 -3.26
CA GLN A 29 -11.30 2.61 -3.58
C GLN A 29 -10.28 1.92 -2.66
N GLY A 30 -10.52 1.93 -1.35
CA GLY A 30 -9.59 1.35 -0.38
C GLY A 30 -9.59 -0.17 -0.31
N ARG A 31 -10.55 -0.87 -0.94
CA ARG A 31 -10.73 -2.31 -0.78
C ARG A 31 -9.52 -3.11 -1.24
N ASN A 32 -9.03 -2.85 -2.46
CA ASN A 32 -7.93 -3.62 -3.03
C ASN A 32 -6.62 -3.32 -2.26
N TRP A 33 -6.37 -2.05 -1.94
CA TRP A 33 -5.28 -1.65 -1.03
C TRP A 33 -5.34 -2.35 0.33
N HIS A 34 -6.53 -2.44 0.92
CA HIS A 34 -6.73 -3.13 2.18
C HIS A 34 -6.42 -4.63 2.07
N MET A 35 -6.83 -5.29 0.98
CA MET A 35 -6.50 -6.70 0.75
C MET A 35 -5.00 -6.92 0.64
N LEU A 36 -4.29 -6.06 -0.08
CA LEU A 36 -2.84 -6.14 -0.22
C LEU A 36 -2.13 -5.98 1.13
N ALA A 37 -2.53 -4.96 1.90
CA ALA A 37 -1.99 -4.71 3.24
C ALA A 37 -2.36 -5.79 4.25
N ALA A 38 -3.53 -6.43 4.12
CA ALA A 38 -3.94 -7.53 4.98
C ALA A 38 -3.12 -8.80 4.72
N GLN A 39 -2.72 -9.05 3.46
CA GLN A 39 -1.92 -10.21 3.10
C GLN A 39 -0.44 -10.02 3.46
N PHE A 40 0.15 -8.89 3.06
CA PHE A 40 1.62 -8.70 3.13
C PHE A 40 2.07 -7.74 4.23
N GLY A 41 1.14 -7.17 5.01
CA GLY A 41 1.41 -6.09 5.97
C GLY A 41 1.33 -4.70 5.33
N THR A 42 1.15 -3.67 6.14
CA THR A 42 0.81 -2.31 5.66
C THR A 42 1.96 -1.61 4.93
N GLY A 43 3.22 -1.97 5.20
CA GLY A 43 4.39 -1.39 4.52
C GLY A 43 4.43 -1.69 3.02
N ILE A 44 3.73 -2.75 2.55
CA ILE A 44 3.61 -3.08 1.13
C ILE A 44 3.06 -1.92 0.29
N LEU A 45 2.25 -1.04 0.89
CA LEU A 45 1.67 0.11 0.20
C LEU A 45 2.73 1.12 -0.26
N ALA A 46 3.91 1.14 0.38
CA ALA A 46 5.06 1.96 -0.03
C ALA A 46 5.82 1.38 -1.24
N LEU A 47 5.61 0.09 -1.52
CA LEU A 47 6.35 -0.68 -2.52
C LEU A 47 5.55 -0.90 -3.80
N VAL A 48 4.28 -0.52 -3.83
CA VAL A 48 3.49 -0.58 -5.06
C VAL A 48 3.99 0.54 -5.97
N PRO A 49 4.47 0.22 -7.19
CA PRO A 49 4.91 1.24 -8.12
C PRO A 49 3.69 1.99 -8.65
N THR A 50 3.35 3.08 -8.00
CA THR A 50 2.32 4.01 -8.44
C THR A 50 3.01 5.17 -9.14
N ASP A 51 2.72 5.34 -10.43
CA ASP A 51 3.34 6.31 -11.35
C ASP A 51 4.75 5.91 -11.86
N GLY A 52 5.32 6.73 -12.75
CA GLY A 52 6.66 6.56 -13.31
C GLY A 52 6.76 5.50 -14.42
N ASP A 53 7.91 4.83 -14.50
CA ASP A 53 8.29 3.92 -15.60
C ASP A 53 7.37 2.70 -15.76
N PHE A 54 6.57 2.37 -14.74
CA PHE A 54 5.68 1.22 -14.73
C PHE A 54 4.27 1.53 -15.26
N GLY A 55 3.90 2.80 -15.38
CA GLY A 55 2.61 3.23 -15.93
C GLY A 55 1.37 2.78 -15.14
N ILE A 56 1.55 2.27 -13.91
CA ILE A 56 0.47 1.83 -13.02
C ILE A 56 0.01 3.03 -12.20
N HIS A 57 -1.27 3.36 -12.23
CA HIS A 57 -1.83 4.43 -11.42
C HIS A 57 -2.67 3.86 -10.28
N ASP A 58 -2.87 4.64 -9.22
CA ASP A 58 -3.71 4.21 -8.09
C ASP A 58 -5.09 3.72 -8.53
N ARG A 59 -5.67 4.43 -9.51
CA ARG A 59 -6.99 4.13 -10.07
C ARG A 59 -7.06 2.78 -10.76
N ASP A 60 -5.94 2.28 -11.29
CA ASP A 60 -5.89 0.96 -11.93
C ASP A 60 -6.05 -0.12 -10.87
N ILE A 61 -5.35 0.03 -9.73
CA ILE A 61 -5.51 -0.85 -8.56
C ILE A 61 -6.92 -0.74 -7.97
N GLU A 62 -7.46 0.47 -7.81
CA GLU A 62 -8.81 0.70 -7.24
C GLU A 62 -9.93 0.09 -8.09
N ARG A 63 -9.77 0.08 -9.42
CA ARG A 63 -10.81 -0.34 -10.37
C ARG A 63 -10.77 -1.83 -10.71
N LEU A 64 -9.68 -2.53 -10.38
CA LEU A 64 -9.56 -3.96 -10.63
C LEU A 64 -10.73 -4.72 -9.97
N PRO A 65 -11.40 -5.63 -10.71
CA PRO A 65 -12.40 -6.51 -10.13
C PRO A 65 -11.84 -7.28 -8.93
N VAL A 66 -12.65 -7.47 -7.89
CA VAL A 66 -12.21 -8.10 -6.64
C VAL A 66 -11.59 -9.46 -6.87
N ASP A 67 -12.25 -10.29 -7.68
CA ASP A 67 -11.85 -11.68 -7.82
C ASP A 67 -10.58 -11.81 -8.64
N ASP A 68 -10.37 -10.93 -9.63
CA ASP A 68 -9.10 -10.80 -10.35
C ASP A 68 -7.98 -10.32 -9.42
N PHE A 69 -8.28 -9.34 -8.56
CA PHE A 69 -7.30 -8.83 -7.59
C PHE A 69 -6.94 -9.87 -6.51
N LYS A 70 -7.91 -10.69 -6.08
CA LYS A 70 -7.64 -11.85 -5.21
C LYS A 70 -6.72 -12.85 -5.88
N LEU A 71 -6.97 -13.17 -7.16
CA LEU A 71 -6.12 -14.07 -7.92
C LEU A 71 -4.68 -13.54 -8.00
N LEU A 72 -4.52 -12.25 -8.29
CA LEU A 72 -3.22 -11.59 -8.27
C LEU A 72 -2.52 -11.73 -6.90
N ILE A 73 -3.21 -11.42 -5.80
CA ILE A 73 -2.65 -11.56 -4.45
C ILE A 73 -2.23 -13.00 -4.17
N ASN A 74 -3.06 -13.99 -4.51
CA ASN A 74 -2.74 -15.39 -4.28
C ASN A 74 -1.48 -15.82 -5.04
N ILE A 75 -1.36 -15.43 -6.32
CA ILE A 75 -0.16 -15.72 -7.12
C ILE A 75 1.08 -15.05 -6.50
N LEU A 76 0.96 -13.79 -6.07
CA LEU A 76 2.07 -13.09 -5.42
C LEU A 76 2.47 -13.76 -4.10
N ASP A 77 1.51 -14.25 -3.33
CA ASP A 77 1.75 -14.94 -2.07
C ASP A 77 2.45 -16.29 -2.28
N GLU A 78 1.98 -17.07 -3.26
CA GLU A 78 2.53 -18.38 -3.62
C GLU A 78 3.98 -18.26 -4.13
N GLU A 79 4.23 -17.29 -5.03
CA GLU A 79 5.54 -17.16 -5.68
C GLU A 79 6.55 -16.40 -4.82
N ARG A 80 6.11 -15.35 -4.09
CA ARG A 80 6.99 -14.36 -3.47
C ARG A 80 6.52 -13.84 -2.11
N GLY A 81 5.46 -14.41 -1.52
CA GLY A 81 4.83 -13.86 -0.32
C GLY A 81 5.79 -13.67 0.86
N GLY A 82 6.67 -14.64 1.08
CA GLY A 82 7.69 -14.55 2.13
C GLY A 82 8.67 -13.39 1.94
N PHE A 83 9.04 -13.07 0.70
CA PHE A 83 9.90 -11.93 0.40
C PHE A 83 9.14 -10.61 0.57
N LEU A 84 7.94 -10.49 -0.01
CA LEU A 84 7.10 -9.30 0.09
C LEU A 84 6.77 -8.93 1.55
N CYS A 85 6.49 -9.93 2.39
CA CYS A 85 6.28 -9.73 3.82
C CYS A 85 7.52 -9.14 4.51
N LYS A 86 8.73 -9.59 4.17
CA LYS A 86 9.98 -9.05 4.75
C LYS A 86 10.20 -7.59 4.31
N CYS A 87 10.02 -7.28 3.03
CA CYS A 87 10.13 -5.90 2.54
C CYS A 87 9.10 -4.99 3.20
N SER A 88 7.86 -5.45 3.32
CA SER A 88 6.77 -4.73 4.00
C SER A 88 7.09 -4.46 5.48
N GLN A 89 7.70 -5.41 6.19
CA GLN A 89 8.14 -5.23 7.57
C GLN A 89 9.15 -4.10 7.71
N GLN A 90 10.15 -4.04 6.81
CA GLN A 90 11.13 -2.95 6.81
C GLN A 90 10.50 -1.59 6.48
N MET A 91 9.48 -1.58 5.62
CA MET A 91 8.69 -0.39 5.27
C MET A 91 7.70 0.10 6.32
N THR A 92 7.66 -0.50 7.50
CA THR A 92 6.79 0.01 8.58
C THR A 92 7.16 1.45 8.98
N HIS A 93 8.45 1.82 8.88
CA HIS A 93 8.89 3.18 9.19
C HIS A 93 8.33 4.24 8.21
N PHE A 94 8.01 3.84 6.97
CA PHE A 94 7.42 4.71 5.98
C PHE A 94 6.03 5.19 6.41
N LEU A 95 5.28 4.35 7.12
CA LEU A 95 3.96 4.75 7.62
C LEU A 95 4.06 5.80 8.75
N ASN A 96 5.20 5.83 9.46
CA ASN A 96 5.48 6.88 10.43
C ASN A 96 5.76 8.23 9.75
N LEU A 97 6.40 8.24 8.56
CA LEU A 97 6.57 9.47 7.75
C LEU A 97 5.22 10.14 7.45
N LEU A 98 4.20 9.34 7.16
CA LEU A 98 2.87 9.85 6.80
C LEU A 98 2.08 10.39 8.01
N SER A 99 2.45 10.00 9.23
CA SER A 99 1.65 10.22 10.45
C SER A 99 2.35 11.03 11.54
N GLY A 100 3.62 11.39 11.37
CA GLY A 100 4.47 11.98 12.40
C GLY A 100 5.49 13.01 11.88
N PRO A 101 6.33 13.56 12.76
CA PRO A 101 7.44 14.42 12.34
C PRO A 101 8.41 13.65 11.44
N ILE A 102 9.06 14.36 10.51
CA ILE A 102 10.04 13.79 9.58
C ILE A 102 11.09 13.03 10.41
N PRO A 103 11.29 11.72 10.19
CA PRO A 103 12.29 10.95 10.87
C PRO A 103 13.69 11.47 10.59
N GLU A 104 14.56 11.38 11.60
CA GLU A 104 15.98 11.70 11.46
C GLU A 104 16.74 10.64 10.66
N ARG A 105 16.13 9.45 10.47
CA ARG A 105 16.74 8.30 9.78
C ARG A 105 16.11 8.09 8.41
N LYS A 106 16.97 7.82 7.44
CA LYS A 106 16.62 7.48 6.07
C LYS A 106 16.82 5.99 5.84
N TYR A 107 16.17 5.46 4.80
CA TYR A 107 16.52 4.14 4.31
C TYR A 107 17.84 4.18 3.55
N MET A 108 18.62 3.10 3.62
CA MET A 108 19.87 2.97 2.88
C MET A 108 19.68 3.24 1.38
N LEU A 109 18.57 2.76 0.81
CA LEU A 109 18.22 2.96 -0.60
C LEU A 109 18.13 4.43 -1.03
N GLU A 110 17.85 5.36 -0.10
CA GLU A 110 17.71 6.79 -0.43
C GLU A 110 19.03 7.42 -0.84
N ASP A 111 20.16 6.88 -0.37
CA ASP A 111 21.51 7.37 -0.67
C ASP A 111 22.22 6.47 -1.71
N MET A 112 21.56 5.42 -2.21
CA MET A 112 22.10 4.52 -3.22
C MET A 112 21.91 5.05 -4.65
N ASP A 113 22.88 4.74 -5.52
CA ASP A 113 22.68 4.89 -6.96
C ASP A 113 21.63 3.87 -7.43
N GLY A 114 20.56 4.35 -8.06
CA GLY A 114 19.49 3.51 -8.60
C GLY A 114 19.96 2.51 -9.67
N SER A 115 21.16 2.67 -10.25
CA SER A 115 21.78 1.66 -11.10
C SER A 115 22.12 0.38 -10.33
N LEU A 116 22.62 0.49 -9.10
CA LEU A 116 22.98 -0.64 -8.24
C LEU A 116 21.75 -1.45 -7.83
N VAL A 117 20.65 -0.77 -7.52
CA VAL A 117 19.38 -1.42 -7.17
C VAL A 117 18.84 -2.26 -8.34
N LYS A 118 19.08 -1.82 -9.59
CA LYS A 118 18.64 -2.53 -10.80
C LYS A 118 19.51 -3.74 -11.14
N GLU A 119 20.76 -3.78 -10.68
CA GLU A 119 21.68 -4.90 -10.87
C GLU A 119 21.47 -6.02 -9.83
N GLU A 120 20.85 -5.67 -8.70
CA GLU A 120 20.54 -6.61 -7.63
C GLU A 120 19.52 -7.67 -8.11
N PRO A 121 19.76 -8.98 -7.88
CA PRO A 121 18.83 -10.03 -8.28
C PRO A 121 17.46 -9.87 -7.62
N PHE A 122 16.40 -10.24 -8.35
CA PHE A 122 15.07 -10.26 -7.77
C PHE A 122 15.02 -11.17 -6.54
N ASP A 123 14.29 -10.72 -5.52
CA ASP A 123 14.09 -11.41 -4.25
C ASP A 123 15.36 -11.68 -3.44
N SER A 124 16.47 -10.98 -3.77
CA SER A 124 17.70 -11.14 -3.03
C SER A 124 17.59 -10.58 -1.60
N PRO A 125 18.37 -11.11 -0.64
CA PRO A 125 18.50 -10.48 0.67
C PRO A 125 19.01 -9.04 0.61
N GLY A 126 19.85 -8.69 -0.36
CA GLY A 126 20.39 -7.33 -0.53
C GLY A 126 19.29 -6.28 -0.72
N LEU A 127 18.22 -6.60 -1.45
CA LEU A 127 17.06 -5.71 -1.59
C LEU A 127 16.36 -5.43 -0.25
N ILE A 128 16.40 -6.38 0.70
CA ILE A 128 15.83 -6.19 2.04
C ILE A 128 16.77 -5.32 2.89
N GLU A 129 18.08 -5.53 2.76
CA GLU A 129 19.09 -4.72 3.45
C GLU A 129 19.00 -3.24 3.04
N TYR A 130 18.74 -2.95 1.76
CA TYR A 130 18.54 -1.58 1.28
C TYR A 130 17.32 -0.87 1.90
N LEU A 131 16.37 -1.65 2.44
CA LEU A 131 15.18 -1.16 3.14
C LEU A 131 15.41 -0.98 4.64
N GLU A 132 16.61 -1.26 5.16
CA GLU A 132 16.97 -0.96 6.55
C GLU A 132 17.24 0.54 6.74
N LEU A 133 17.06 1.01 7.97
CA LEU A 133 17.37 2.41 8.35
C LEU A 133 18.86 2.54 8.64
N ASP A 134 19.47 3.61 8.15
CA ASP A 134 20.86 3.93 8.49
C ASP A 134 21.04 4.08 10.02
N GLY A 135 22.14 3.49 10.52
CA GLY A 135 22.48 3.34 11.94
C GLY A 135 22.80 4.62 12.69
#